data_AF-A0A7C6SD51-F1
#
_entry.id   AF-A0A7C6SD51-F1
#
_cell.length_a   1.000
_cell.length_b   1.000
_cell.length_c   1.000
_cell.angle_alpha   90.00
_cell.angle_beta   90.00
_cell.angle_gamma   90.00
#
_symmetry.space_group_name_H-M   'P 1'
#
loop_
_entity.id
_entity.type
_entity.pdbx_description
1 polymer ?
#
loop_
_entity_poly.entity_id
_entity_poly.type
_entity_poly.pdbx_seq_one_letter_code
_entity_poly.pdbx_strand_id
1 'polypeptide(L)'
;IEKGIKRVFVSSLDPNPLVNFKGIKMLRNSGIEVEYGILENITKKQNEIFFHFVKTKTPFVAIKYAMTLDGKIATSTGDSKWITNEQSRKFVHELRNKYSAILVGINTVLKDNPRLNTRLDRPARDPIRIILDPHLKIPYDSYVVTTAKVQTTYVVTLVNPKNEKIRELQEFGVKFIYQNNTSEIDLNDLMINLGKLGIDSVLVEGGSATHGKLLTSKVAHKVYAFIAPKLIGGSDALSPIGGKGFELMKDAVLLADQEVTRFGEDVLITGYIKK
;
A
#
# COMPACT_ATOMS: atom_id res chain seq x y z
N ILE A 1 15.89 31.18 -15.19
CA ILE A 1 16.98 32.17 -15.39
C ILE A 1 16.91 32.72 -16.81
N GLU A 2 17.13 31.89 -17.83
CA GLU A 2 17.07 32.32 -19.26
C GLU A 2 15.77 33.03 -19.66
N LYS A 3 14.63 32.61 -19.09
CA LYS A 3 13.31 33.22 -19.35
C LYS A 3 13.08 34.56 -18.64
N GLY A 4 14.06 35.12 -17.93
CA GLY A 4 13.96 36.44 -17.29
C GLY A 4 12.96 36.56 -16.14
N ILE A 5 12.48 35.43 -15.59
CA ILE A 5 11.55 35.38 -14.45
C ILE A 5 12.15 36.14 -13.26
N LYS A 6 11.37 37.05 -12.66
CA LYS A 6 11.81 37.94 -11.57
C LYS A 6 11.61 37.37 -10.17
N ARG A 7 10.53 36.62 -9.97
CA ARG A 7 10.15 36.04 -8.67
C ARG A 7 9.77 34.57 -8.84
N VAL A 8 10.23 33.72 -7.93
CA VAL A 8 9.91 32.29 -7.89
C VAL A 8 9.43 31.92 -6.49
N PHE A 9 8.28 31.26 -6.43
CA PHE A 9 7.68 30.78 -5.19
C PHE A 9 7.78 29.26 -5.15
N VAL A 10 8.47 28.72 -4.14
CA VAL A 10 8.72 27.29 -4.00
C VAL A 10 7.91 26.75 -2.83
N SER A 11 7.09 25.72 -3.07
CA SER A 11 6.26 25.20 -1.98
C SER A 11 7.04 24.39 -0.96
N SER A 12 7.71 23.32 -1.41
CA SER A 12 8.54 22.47 -0.56
C SER A 12 9.93 22.32 -1.16
N LEU A 13 10.93 22.17 -0.28
CA LEU A 13 12.31 21.91 -0.67
C LEU A 13 12.48 20.46 -1.10
N ASP A 14 13.47 20.21 -1.96
CA ASP A 14 13.85 18.85 -2.34
C ASP A 14 14.32 18.08 -1.08
N PRO A 15 13.71 16.92 -0.77
CA PRO A 15 14.09 16.14 0.40
C PRO A 15 15.45 15.46 0.25
N ASN A 16 15.99 15.37 -0.97
CA ASN A 16 17.31 14.83 -1.23
C ASN A 16 18.38 15.79 -0.66
N PRO A 17 19.15 15.36 0.35
CA PRO A 17 20.17 16.20 0.96
C PRO A 17 21.23 16.69 -0.05
N LEU A 18 21.44 15.95 -1.16
CA LEU A 18 22.40 16.28 -2.20
C LEU A 18 21.95 17.44 -3.12
N VAL A 19 20.66 17.74 -3.15
CA VAL A 19 20.04 18.76 -4.03
C VAL A 19 19.52 19.95 -3.23
N ASN A 20 19.22 19.73 -1.94
CA ASN A 20 18.64 20.73 -1.06
C ASN A 20 19.35 22.09 -1.15
N PHE A 21 18.58 23.15 -1.36
CA PHE A 21 18.99 24.54 -1.61
C PHE A 21 19.84 24.85 -2.85
N LYS A 22 20.38 23.88 -3.60
CA LYS A 22 21.23 24.19 -4.77
C LYS A 22 20.48 25.00 -5.83
N GLY A 23 19.26 24.59 -6.16
CA GLY A 23 18.41 25.32 -7.12
C GLY A 23 18.02 26.72 -6.63
N ILE A 24 17.67 26.86 -5.34
CA ILE A 24 17.33 28.16 -4.74
C ILE A 24 18.52 29.10 -4.77
N LYS A 25 19.71 28.62 -4.40
CA LYS A 25 20.95 29.41 -4.45
C LYS A 25 21.26 29.85 -5.88
N MET A 26 21.12 28.95 -6.85
CA MET A 26 21.34 29.27 -8.27
C MET A 26 20.40 30.38 -8.76
N LEU A 27 19.11 30.31 -8.42
CA LEU A 27 18.13 31.34 -8.76
C LEU A 27 18.46 32.68 -8.10
N ARG A 28 18.73 32.69 -6.79
CA ARG A 28 19.07 33.90 -6.04
C ARG A 28 20.36 34.55 -6.55
N ASN A 29 21.40 33.75 -6.83
CA ASN A 29 22.65 34.24 -7.41
C ASN A 29 22.47 34.86 -8.80
N SER A 30 21.39 34.54 -9.50
CA SER A 30 21.04 35.13 -10.79
C SER A 30 20.13 36.37 -10.65
N GLY A 31 19.99 36.92 -9.44
CA GLY A 31 19.16 38.10 -9.17
C GLY A 31 17.64 37.85 -9.13
N ILE A 32 17.22 36.58 -9.02
CA ILE A 32 15.81 36.21 -8.91
C ILE A 32 15.42 36.18 -7.43
N GLU A 33 14.31 36.84 -7.09
CA GLU A 33 13.73 36.76 -5.75
C GLU A 33 13.09 35.38 -5.55
N VAL A 34 13.44 34.70 -4.45
CA VAL A 34 12.93 33.35 -4.17
C VAL A 34 12.38 33.29 -2.75
N GLU A 35 11.08 33.03 -2.65
CA GLU A 35 10.37 32.69 -1.41
C GLU A 35 10.08 31.18 -1.39
N TYR A 36 10.21 30.54 -0.23
CA TYR A 36 9.96 29.12 -0.08
C TYR A 36 9.17 28.79 1.19
N GLY A 37 8.50 27.63 1.20
CA GLY A 37 7.67 27.16 2.32
C GLY A 37 6.16 27.45 2.16
N ILE A 38 5.76 28.01 1.02
CA ILE A 38 4.36 28.37 0.76
C ILE A 38 3.54 27.10 0.53
N LEU A 39 2.49 26.87 1.34
CA LEU A 39 1.65 25.66 1.28
C LEU A 39 2.45 24.35 1.43
N GLU A 40 3.58 24.38 2.14
CA GLU A 40 4.50 23.23 2.23
C GLU A 40 3.81 21.95 2.70
N ASN A 41 2.90 22.05 3.68
CA ASN A 41 2.17 20.90 4.22
C ASN A 41 1.30 20.22 3.17
N ILE A 42 0.63 21.00 2.30
CA ILE A 42 -0.21 20.47 1.21
C ILE A 42 0.66 19.73 0.19
N THR A 43 1.78 20.32 -0.20
CA THR A 43 2.72 19.73 -1.17
C THR A 43 3.39 18.48 -0.62
N LYS A 44 3.75 18.46 0.67
CA LYS A 44 4.29 17.27 1.35
C LYS A 44 3.26 16.14 1.36
N LYS A 45 1.99 16.46 1.66
CA LYS A 45 0.90 15.48 1.64
C LYS A 45 0.64 14.93 0.25
N GLN A 46 0.64 15.80 -0.77
CA GLN A 46 0.47 15.39 -2.18
C GLN A 46 1.57 14.42 -2.64
N ASN A 47 2.82 14.65 -2.21
CA ASN A 47 3.99 13.88 -2.61
C ASN A 47 4.51 12.95 -1.50
N GLU A 48 3.65 12.54 -0.58
CA GLU A 48 4.01 11.78 0.64
C GLU A 48 4.84 10.53 0.34
N ILE A 49 4.50 9.81 -0.73
CA ILE A 49 5.19 8.60 -1.19
C ILE A 49 6.64 8.93 -1.57
N PHE A 50 6.84 9.95 -2.41
CA PHE A 50 8.14 10.37 -2.87
C PHE A 50 9.02 10.84 -1.71
N PHE A 51 8.47 11.73 -0.86
CA PHE A 51 9.17 12.25 0.31
C PHE A 51 9.61 11.14 1.27
N HIS A 52 8.73 10.17 1.51
CA HIS A 52 9.07 9.00 2.31
C HIS A 52 10.19 8.19 1.66
N PHE A 53 9.99 7.76 0.41
CA PHE A 53 10.92 6.87 -0.28
C PHE A 53 12.32 7.46 -0.45
N VAL A 54 12.42 8.74 -0.82
CA VAL A 54 13.73 9.42 -0.97
C VAL A 54 14.50 9.41 0.35
N LYS A 55 13.80 9.60 1.48
CA LYS A 55 14.38 9.68 2.83
C LYS A 55 14.73 8.31 3.42
N THR A 56 13.84 7.33 3.30
CA THR A 56 13.97 6.03 4.00
C THR A 56 14.52 4.92 3.12
N LYS A 57 14.43 5.07 1.79
CA LYS A 57 14.70 4.01 0.80
C LYS A 57 13.84 2.75 1.01
N THR A 58 12.71 2.89 1.70
CA THR A 58 11.69 1.85 1.87
C THR A 58 10.34 2.38 1.39
N PRO A 59 9.41 1.52 0.97
CA PRO A 59 8.14 1.96 0.42
C PRO A 59 7.25 2.62 1.47
N PHE A 60 6.48 3.62 1.03
CA PHE A 60 5.35 4.13 1.79
C PHE A 60 4.20 3.13 1.78
N VAL A 61 3.93 2.52 2.94
CA VAL A 61 2.93 1.46 3.09
C VAL A 61 1.59 2.02 3.57
N ALA A 62 0.52 1.73 2.84
CA ALA A 62 -0.84 2.03 3.27
C ALA A 62 -1.68 0.77 3.42
N ILE A 63 -2.42 0.68 4.53
CA ILE A 63 -3.43 -0.34 4.75
C ILE A 63 -4.76 0.18 4.20
N LYS A 64 -5.47 -0.66 3.44
CA LYS A 64 -6.83 -0.39 3.00
C LYS A 64 -7.73 -1.57 3.34
N TYR A 65 -8.88 -1.28 3.93
CA TYR A 65 -9.92 -2.27 4.13
C TYR A 65 -11.31 -1.67 3.89
N ALA A 66 -12.27 -2.54 3.65
CA ALA A 66 -13.68 -2.20 3.54
C ALA A 66 -14.43 -3.05 4.56
N MET A 67 -15.21 -2.41 5.41
CA MET A 67 -15.95 -3.06 6.48
C MET A 67 -17.38 -2.57 6.58
N THR A 68 -18.21 -3.38 7.21
CA THR A 68 -19.53 -2.99 7.72
C THR A 68 -19.38 -2.01 8.90
N LEU A 69 -20.46 -1.36 9.30
CA LEU A 69 -20.48 -0.38 10.39
C LEU A 69 -20.09 -0.99 11.74
N ASP A 70 -20.41 -2.27 11.96
CA ASP A 70 -20.00 -3.09 13.11
C ASP A 70 -18.61 -3.72 12.93
N GLY A 71 -17.84 -3.30 11.94
CA GLY A 71 -16.41 -3.61 11.83
C GLY A 71 -16.11 -4.99 11.29
N LYS A 72 -16.90 -5.50 10.34
CA LYS A 72 -16.68 -6.81 9.71
C LYS A 72 -16.31 -6.70 8.23
N ILE A 73 -15.37 -7.53 7.77
CA ILE A 73 -14.89 -7.60 6.37
C ILE A 73 -15.42 -8.82 5.61
N ALA A 74 -16.10 -9.74 6.30
CA ALA A 74 -16.80 -10.88 5.73
C ALA A 74 -17.78 -11.43 6.78
N THR A 75 -18.82 -12.14 6.32
CA THR A 75 -19.68 -12.95 7.20
C THR A 75 -18.89 -14.12 7.81
N SER A 76 -19.49 -14.86 8.74
CA SER A 76 -18.89 -16.07 9.33
C SER A 76 -18.61 -17.18 8.30
N THR A 77 -19.33 -17.20 7.18
CA THR A 77 -19.09 -18.13 6.07
C THR A 77 -17.99 -17.65 5.11
N GLY A 78 -17.47 -16.43 5.31
CA GLY A 78 -16.47 -15.82 4.45
C GLY A 78 -17.03 -15.06 3.25
N ASP A 79 -18.36 -14.94 3.12
CA ASP A 79 -18.94 -14.09 2.08
C ASP A 79 -18.62 -12.62 2.37
N SER A 80 -18.00 -11.97 1.39
CA SER A 80 -17.45 -10.62 1.48
C SER A 80 -17.75 -9.79 0.23
N LYS A 81 -18.56 -10.33 -0.70
CA LYS A 81 -18.83 -9.63 -1.94
C LYS A 81 -19.66 -8.38 -1.68
N TRP A 82 -19.10 -7.25 -2.11
CA TRP A 82 -19.77 -5.94 -2.16
C TRP A 82 -20.26 -5.42 -0.82
N ILE A 83 -19.37 -5.42 0.19
CA ILE A 83 -19.59 -4.67 1.43
C ILE A 83 -19.83 -3.19 1.12
N THR A 84 -18.88 -2.56 0.44
CA THR A 84 -18.95 -1.16 0.01
C THR A 84 -19.62 -1.00 -1.35
N ASN A 85 -20.13 0.20 -1.61
CA ASN A 85 -20.81 0.58 -2.84
C ASN A 85 -19.85 0.78 -4.03
N GLU A 86 -20.40 1.06 -5.20
CA GLU A 86 -19.63 1.23 -6.44
C GLU A 86 -18.68 2.44 -6.41
N GLN A 87 -19.09 3.57 -5.82
CA GLN A 87 -18.27 4.77 -5.74
C GLN A 87 -16.99 4.52 -4.94
N SER A 88 -17.12 3.83 -3.79
CA SER A 88 -15.99 3.36 -2.99
C SER A 88 -15.07 2.44 -3.79
N ARG A 89 -15.62 1.47 -4.52
CA ARG A 89 -14.83 0.53 -5.34
C ARG A 89 -14.12 1.23 -6.50
N LYS A 90 -14.72 2.25 -7.11
CA LYS A 90 -14.08 3.10 -8.13
C LYS A 90 -12.89 3.86 -7.55
N PHE A 91 -13.03 4.42 -6.35
CA PHE A 91 -11.91 5.10 -5.68
C PHE A 91 -10.77 4.14 -5.30
N VAL A 92 -11.06 2.88 -4.98
CA VAL A 92 -9.99 1.87 -4.77
C VAL A 92 -9.15 1.68 -6.04
N HIS A 93 -9.76 1.77 -7.23
CA HIS A 93 -8.99 1.76 -8.48
C HIS A 93 -8.10 2.99 -8.66
N GLU A 94 -8.49 4.15 -8.14
CA GLU A 94 -7.61 5.32 -8.07
C GLU A 94 -6.43 5.09 -7.13
N LEU A 95 -6.65 4.43 -5.99
CA LEU A 95 -5.55 4.05 -5.09
C LEU A 95 -4.59 3.07 -5.77
N ARG A 96 -5.10 2.07 -6.51
CA ARG A 96 -4.24 1.13 -7.26
C ARG A 96 -3.43 1.81 -8.36
N ASN A 97 -3.97 2.86 -8.97
CA ASN A 97 -3.23 3.70 -9.92
C ASN A 97 -2.15 4.55 -9.25
N LYS A 98 -2.43 5.03 -8.02
CA LYS A 98 -1.52 5.90 -7.25
C LYS A 98 -0.32 5.14 -6.67
N TYR A 99 -0.54 3.93 -6.15
CA TYR A 99 0.50 3.14 -5.47
C TYR A 99 1.27 2.28 -6.47
N SER A 100 2.58 2.16 -6.26
CA SER A 100 3.43 1.40 -7.18
C SER A 100 3.22 -0.11 -7.11
N ALA A 101 2.82 -0.61 -5.94
CA ALA A 101 2.55 -2.02 -5.71
C ALA A 101 1.29 -2.22 -4.87
N ILE A 102 0.68 -3.40 -5.04
CA ILE A 102 -0.43 -3.91 -4.25
C ILE A 102 0.01 -5.21 -3.57
N LEU A 103 -0.27 -5.34 -2.28
CA LEU A 103 0.10 -6.49 -1.48
C LEU A 103 -1.12 -7.18 -0.87
N VAL A 104 -1.16 -8.51 -0.97
CA VAL A 104 -2.15 -9.35 -0.30
C VAL A 104 -1.50 -10.60 0.29
N GLY A 105 -2.12 -11.15 1.33
CA GLY A 105 -1.80 -12.51 1.79
C GLY A 105 -2.34 -13.58 0.83
N ILE A 106 -1.67 -14.74 0.78
CA ILE A 106 -2.05 -15.89 -0.06
C ILE A 106 -3.52 -16.31 0.08
N ASN A 107 -4.08 -16.23 1.28
CA ASN A 107 -5.49 -16.60 1.52
C ASN A 107 -6.47 -15.73 0.72
N THR A 108 -6.12 -14.49 0.40
CA THR A 108 -6.93 -13.63 -0.48
C THR A 108 -6.94 -14.19 -1.91
N VAL A 109 -5.79 -14.68 -2.39
CA VAL A 109 -5.70 -15.32 -3.71
C VAL A 109 -6.49 -16.61 -3.76
N LEU A 110 -6.37 -17.45 -2.72
CA LEU A 110 -7.08 -18.72 -2.64
C LEU A 110 -8.61 -18.57 -2.58
N LYS A 111 -9.11 -17.54 -1.89
CA LYS A 111 -10.55 -17.31 -1.73
C LYS A 111 -11.17 -16.57 -2.90
N ASP A 112 -10.51 -15.51 -3.36
CA ASP A 112 -11.14 -14.53 -4.25
C ASP A 112 -10.60 -14.56 -5.68
N ASN A 113 -9.49 -15.27 -5.92
CA ASN A 113 -8.73 -15.27 -7.18
C ASN A 113 -8.65 -13.86 -7.84
N PRO A 114 -8.17 -12.84 -7.11
CA PRO A 114 -8.35 -11.45 -7.50
C PRO A 114 -7.41 -11.06 -8.64
N ARG A 115 -7.86 -10.14 -9.49
CA ARG A 115 -7.02 -9.58 -10.57
C ARG A 115 -5.91 -8.65 -10.06
N LEU A 116 -6.19 -7.94 -8.96
CA LEU A 116 -5.31 -6.93 -8.34
C LEU A 116 -4.76 -5.87 -9.33
N ASN A 117 -5.60 -5.50 -10.31
CA ASN A 117 -5.28 -4.53 -11.34
C ASN A 117 -6.10 -3.24 -11.18
N THR A 118 -5.73 -2.22 -11.95
CA THR A 118 -6.44 -0.96 -12.06
C THR A 118 -7.50 -1.06 -13.16
N ARG A 119 -8.68 -0.50 -12.89
CA ARG A 119 -9.82 -0.50 -13.83
C ARG A 119 -10.47 0.87 -13.80
N LEU A 120 -9.92 1.78 -14.59
CA LEU A 120 -10.36 3.17 -14.70
C LEU A 120 -10.66 3.49 -16.17
N ASP A 121 -11.60 4.39 -16.40
CA ASP A 121 -12.04 4.83 -17.74
C ASP A 121 -11.05 5.84 -18.37
N ARG A 122 -9.75 5.64 -18.16
CA ARG A 122 -8.64 6.48 -18.64
C ARG A 122 -7.33 5.68 -18.63
N PRO A 123 -6.29 6.13 -19.35
CA PRO A 123 -4.95 5.54 -19.22
C PRO A 123 -4.54 5.48 -17.75
N ALA A 124 -4.26 4.27 -17.29
CA ALA A 124 -3.95 3.98 -15.90
C ALA A 124 -2.86 2.92 -15.82
N ARG A 125 -2.12 2.93 -14.73
CA ARG A 125 -1.04 1.98 -14.46
C ARG A 125 -1.56 0.87 -13.56
N ASP A 126 -1.17 -0.35 -13.89
CA ASP A 126 -1.33 -1.49 -12.99
C ASP A 126 -0.21 -1.50 -11.93
N PRO A 127 -0.55 -1.70 -10.65
CA PRO A 127 0.46 -1.86 -9.61
C PRO A 127 1.18 -3.20 -9.77
N ILE A 128 2.42 -3.27 -9.31
CA ILE A 128 3.13 -4.54 -9.13
C ILE A 128 2.38 -5.37 -8.08
N ARG A 129 2.11 -6.65 -8.35
CA ARG A 129 1.43 -7.53 -7.41
C ARG A 129 2.44 -8.19 -6.48
N ILE A 130 2.22 -8.14 -5.17
CA ILE A 130 3.06 -8.78 -4.15
C ILE A 130 2.17 -9.74 -3.36
N ILE A 131 2.49 -11.03 -3.41
CA ILE A 131 1.73 -12.07 -2.72
C ILE A 131 2.58 -12.63 -1.58
N LEU A 132 2.09 -12.52 -0.34
CA LEU A 132 2.73 -13.16 0.81
C LEU A 132 2.30 -14.63 0.88
N ASP A 133 3.20 -15.53 0.51
CA ASP A 133 2.96 -16.96 0.44
C ASP A 133 4.15 -17.76 1.02
N PRO A 134 4.27 -17.83 2.35
CA PRO A 134 5.42 -18.44 3.02
C PRO A 134 5.62 -19.92 2.63
N HIS A 135 4.57 -20.61 2.20
CA HIS A 135 4.57 -22.06 1.93
C HIS A 135 4.25 -22.40 0.46
N LEU A 136 4.27 -21.41 -0.43
CA LEU A 136 4.06 -21.61 -1.87
C LEU A 136 2.73 -22.32 -2.22
N LYS A 137 1.65 -21.96 -1.53
CA LYS A 137 0.31 -22.49 -1.75
C LYS A 137 -0.39 -21.90 -2.99
N ILE A 138 0.18 -20.89 -3.63
CA ILE A 138 -0.40 -20.22 -4.81
C ILE A 138 -0.75 -21.22 -5.93
N PRO A 139 -1.99 -21.21 -6.44
CA PRO A 139 -2.40 -22.09 -7.55
C PRO A 139 -1.84 -21.61 -8.89
N TYR A 140 -1.48 -22.54 -9.78
CA TYR A 140 -0.98 -22.22 -11.13
C TYR A 140 -2.02 -21.54 -12.01
N ASP A 141 -3.30 -21.88 -11.82
CA ASP A 141 -4.45 -21.35 -12.55
C ASP A 141 -4.98 -20.03 -11.97
N SER A 142 -4.40 -19.56 -10.85
CA SER A 142 -4.78 -18.26 -10.30
C SER A 142 -4.49 -17.14 -11.29
N TYR A 143 -5.38 -16.14 -11.34
CA TYR A 143 -5.30 -15.03 -12.27
C TYR A 143 -3.94 -14.31 -12.16
N VAL A 144 -3.43 -14.17 -10.94
CA VAL A 144 -2.15 -13.52 -10.67
C VAL A 144 -0.94 -14.29 -11.22
N VAL A 145 -1.04 -15.61 -11.38
CA VAL A 145 0.00 -16.44 -11.99
C VAL A 145 -0.14 -16.42 -13.52
N THR A 146 -1.34 -16.71 -14.04
CA THR A 146 -1.58 -16.80 -15.49
C THR A 146 -1.34 -15.49 -16.24
N THR A 147 -1.42 -14.35 -15.54
CA THR A 147 -1.14 -13.02 -16.11
C THR A 147 0.19 -12.41 -15.68
N ALA A 148 1.08 -13.15 -15.02
CA ALA A 148 2.33 -12.62 -14.47
C ALA A 148 3.31 -12.05 -15.53
N LYS A 149 3.23 -12.53 -16.78
CA LYS A 149 3.98 -11.96 -17.93
C LYS A 149 3.47 -10.57 -18.36
N VAL A 150 2.20 -10.25 -18.07
CA VAL A 150 1.57 -8.98 -18.45
C VAL A 150 1.64 -7.98 -17.29
N GLN A 151 1.33 -8.43 -16.08
CA GLN A 151 1.40 -7.62 -14.87
C GLN A 151 2.41 -8.23 -13.90
N THR A 152 3.49 -7.50 -13.62
CA THR A 152 4.59 -7.99 -12.77
C THR A 152 4.07 -8.49 -11.43
N THR A 153 4.44 -9.73 -11.08
CA THR A 153 3.99 -10.41 -9.88
C THR A 153 5.19 -10.97 -9.12
N TYR A 154 5.32 -10.56 -7.86
CA TYR A 154 6.27 -11.11 -6.90
C TYR A 154 5.55 -11.99 -5.90
N VAL A 155 6.09 -13.18 -5.67
CA VAL A 155 5.71 -14.05 -4.55
C VAL A 155 6.82 -13.98 -3.49
N VAL A 156 6.44 -13.64 -2.26
CA VAL A 156 7.34 -13.64 -1.10
C VAL A 156 7.20 -15.00 -0.41
N THR A 157 8.28 -15.77 -0.32
CA THR A 157 8.23 -17.15 0.15
C THR A 157 9.40 -17.50 1.08
N LEU A 158 9.18 -18.49 1.95
CA LEU A 158 10.20 -19.11 2.80
C LEU A 158 10.67 -20.45 2.23
N VAL A 159 10.09 -20.88 1.10
CA VAL A 159 10.44 -22.14 0.45
C VAL A 159 11.79 -21.98 -0.26
N ASN A 160 12.61 -23.03 -0.18
CA ASN A 160 13.92 -23.08 -0.82
C ASN A 160 13.80 -22.78 -2.34
N PRO A 161 14.61 -21.88 -2.91
CA PRO A 161 14.61 -21.55 -4.34
C PRO A 161 14.75 -22.75 -5.30
N LYS A 162 15.30 -23.87 -4.83
CA LYS A 162 15.45 -25.11 -5.62
C LYS A 162 14.16 -25.94 -5.75
N ASN A 163 13.07 -25.53 -5.10
CA ASN A 163 11.79 -26.22 -5.18
C ASN A 163 11.25 -26.23 -6.63
N GLU A 164 10.71 -27.37 -7.05
CA GLU A 164 10.22 -27.59 -8.43
C GLU A 164 9.11 -26.61 -8.81
N LYS A 165 8.13 -26.41 -7.92
CA LYS A 165 7.02 -25.47 -8.14
C LYS A 165 7.49 -24.03 -8.34
N ILE A 166 8.62 -23.63 -7.75
CA ILE A 166 9.20 -22.30 -8.00
C ILE A 166 9.65 -22.19 -9.45
N ARG A 167 10.35 -23.20 -9.97
CA ARG A 167 10.82 -23.22 -11.36
C ARG A 167 9.65 -23.15 -12.32
N GLU A 168 8.63 -23.96 -12.11
CA GLU A 168 7.40 -23.94 -12.93
C GLU A 168 6.71 -22.58 -12.88
N LEU A 169 6.54 -21.97 -11.70
CA LEU A 169 5.94 -20.65 -11.58
C LEU A 169 6.77 -19.54 -12.26
N GLN A 170 8.09 -19.67 -12.30
CA GLN A 170 8.95 -18.75 -13.05
C GLN A 170 8.68 -18.82 -14.56
N GLU A 171 8.30 -19.98 -15.11
CA GLU A 171 7.91 -20.12 -16.52
C GLU A 171 6.61 -19.36 -16.85
N PHE A 172 5.73 -19.19 -15.85
CA PHE A 172 4.56 -18.30 -15.92
C PHE A 172 4.93 -16.80 -15.80
N GLY A 173 6.20 -16.46 -15.56
CA GLY A 173 6.68 -15.09 -15.37
C GLY A 173 6.59 -14.58 -13.93
N VAL A 174 6.28 -15.45 -12.97
CA VAL A 174 6.27 -15.10 -11.54
C VAL A 174 7.70 -14.85 -11.07
N LYS A 175 7.90 -13.73 -10.38
CA LYS A 175 9.17 -13.37 -9.73
C LYS A 175 9.09 -13.71 -8.25
N PHE A 176 10.25 -13.88 -7.60
CA PHE A 176 10.31 -14.32 -6.22
C PHE A 176 11.17 -13.38 -5.37
N ILE A 177 10.73 -13.18 -4.12
CA ILE A 177 11.52 -12.61 -3.04
C ILE A 177 11.64 -13.70 -1.98
N TYR A 178 12.86 -14.16 -1.74
CA TYR A 178 13.15 -15.24 -0.80
C TYR A 178 13.52 -14.67 0.55
N GLN A 179 12.92 -15.19 1.61
CA GLN A 179 13.39 -14.97 2.97
C GLN A 179 13.77 -16.31 3.59
N ASN A 180 14.96 -16.36 4.19
CA ASN A 180 15.51 -17.56 4.78
C ASN A 180 15.70 -17.34 6.29
N ASN A 181 15.80 -18.42 7.05
CA ASN A 181 16.10 -18.41 8.49
C ASN A 181 15.04 -17.73 9.37
N THR A 182 13.80 -17.64 8.89
CA THR A 182 12.65 -17.17 9.67
C THR A 182 11.51 -18.19 9.59
N SER A 183 10.71 -18.28 10.64
CA SER A 183 9.49 -19.12 10.66
C SER A 183 8.32 -18.45 9.93
N GLU A 184 8.38 -17.12 9.77
CA GLU A 184 7.38 -16.32 9.09
C GLU A 184 8.05 -15.23 8.24
N ILE A 185 7.30 -14.66 7.29
CA ILE A 185 7.78 -13.51 6.49
C ILE A 185 8.04 -12.32 7.40
N ASP A 186 9.25 -11.77 7.39
CA ASP A 186 9.61 -10.52 8.03
C ASP A 186 9.24 -9.35 7.12
N LEU A 187 8.28 -8.53 7.57
CA LEU A 187 7.80 -7.39 6.81
C LEU A 187 8.81 -6.24 6.77
N ASN A 188 9.68 -6.09 7.78
CA ASN A 188 10.72 -5.07 7.78
C ASN A 188 11.76 -5.38 6.70
N ASP A 189 12.27 -6.61 6.66
CA ASP A 189 13.17 -7.06 5.61
C ASP A 189 12.49 -7.01 4.22
N LEU A 190 11.21 -7.36 4.13
CA LEU A 190 10.47 -7.22 2.87
C LEU A 190 10.47 -5.77 2.38
N MET A 191 10.20 -4.79 3.26
CA MET A 191 10.20 -3.37 2.85
C MET A 191 11.57 -2.92 2.34
N ILE A 192 12.67 -3.42 2.92
CA ILE A 192 14.03 -3.15 2.44
C ILE A 192 14.24 -3.74 1.05
N ASN A 193 13.85 -5.00 0.82
CA ASN A 193 13.98 -5.65 -0.48
C ASN A 193 13.15 -4.96 -1.56
N LEU A 194 11.91 -4.57 -1.24
CA LEU A 194 11.07 -3.79 -2.15
C LEU A 194 11.69 -2.43 -2.50
N GLY A 195 12.29 -1.75 -1.51
CA GLY A 195 12.99 -0.50 -1.74
C GLY A 195 14.19 -0.63 -2.69
N LYS A 196 14.97 -1.71 -2.57
CA LYS A 196 16.07 -2.05 -3.50
C LYS A 196 15.59 -2.31 -4.94
N LEU A 197 14.35 -2.78 -5.09
CA LEU A 197 13.71 -2.96 -6.40
C LEU A 197 13.13 -1.65 -6.96
N GLY A 198 13.29 -0.52 -6.27
CA GLY A 198 12.73 0.77 -6.67
C GLY A 198 11.23 0.90 -6.43
N ILE A 199 10.63 0.00 -5.64
CA ILE A 199 9.20 0.07 -5.31
C ILE A 199 9.03 1.08 -4.18
N ASP A 200 8.43 2.23 -4.50
CA ASP A 200 8.32 3.38 -3.60
C ASP A 200 7.10 3.37 -2.68
N SER A 201 6.11 2.52 -2.96
CA SER A 201 4.85 2.50 -2.24
C SER A 201 4.12 1.17 -2.39
N VAL A 202 3.42 0.78 -1.33
CA VAL A 202 2.65 -0.47 -1.27
C VAL A 202 1.27 -0.19 -0.68
N LEU A 203 0.22 -0.52 -1.44
CA LEU A 203 -1.15 -0.58 -0.96
C LEU A 203 -1.48 -2.01 -0.52
N VAL A 204 -1.85 -2.20 0.74
CA VAL A 204 -2.22 -3.50 1.29
C VAL A 204 -3.73 -3.58 1.37
N GLU A 205 -4.36 -4.46 0.59
CA GLU A 205 -5.82 -4.58 0.53
C GLU A 205 -6.37 -5.87 1.16
N GLY A 206 -5.54 -6.90 1.32
CA GLY A 206 -6.01 -8.27 1.52
C GLY A 206 -5.37 -8.97 2.71
N GLY A 207 -6.22 -9.40 3.64
CA GLY A 207 -5.90 -10.30 4.75
C GLY A 207 -5.97 -9.62 6.11
N SER A 208 -6.98 -9.96 6.91
CA SER A 208 -7.11 -9.53 8.31
C SER A 208 -5.82 -9.75 9.11
N ALA A 209 -5.23 -10.94 9.01
CA ALA A 209 -3.95 -11.27 9.62
C ALA A 209 -2.77 -10.45 9.06
N THR A 210 -2.76 -10.18 7.75
CA THR A 210 -1.73 -9.36 7.10
C THR A 210 -1.76 -7.92 7.62
N HIS A 211 -2.95 -7.32 7.76
CA HIS A 211 -3.09 -6.00 8.37
C HIS A 211 -2.60 -5.97 9.82
N GLY A 212 -2.98 -6.98 10.62
CA GLY A 212 -2.49 -7.11 11.99
C GLY A 212 -0.96 -7.14 12.07
N LYS A 213 -0.33 -7.95 11.21
CA LYS A 213 1.13 -8.07 11.16
C LYS A 213 1.83 -6.78 10.76
N LEU A 214 1.26 -6.01 9.83
CA LEU A 214 1.79 -4.70 9.42
C LEU A 214 1.80 -3.68 10.56
N LEU A 215 0.75 -3.70 11.39
CA LEU A 215 0.64 -2.82 12.55
C LEU A 215 1.64 -3.22 13.64
N THR A 216 1.73 -4.52 13.96
CA THR A 216 2.68 -5.00 14.99
C THR A 216 4.14 -4.86 14.54
N SER A 217 4.42 -4.98 13.24
CA SER A 217 5.76 -4.77 12.68
C SER A 217 6.14 -3.29 12.48
N LYS A 218 5.21 -2.36 12.73
CA LYS A 218 5.40 -0.89 12.61
C LYS A 218 5.87 -0.41 11.23
N VAL A 219 5.49 -1.11 10.17
CA VAL A 219 5.85 -0.73 8.77
C VAL A 219 4.75 0.04 8.05
N ALA A 220 3.51 0.03 8.56
CA ALA A 220 2.41 0.78 7.99
C ALA A 220 2.50 2.28 8.31
N HIS A 221 2.11 3.12 7.35
CA HIS A 221 2.19 4.58 7.45
C HIS A 221 0.82 5.25 7.39
N LYS A 222 -0.14 4.67 6.67
CA LYS A 222 -1.45 5.28 6.40
C LYS A 222 -2.55 4.23 6.39
N VAL A 223 -3.75 4.63 6.77
CA VAL A 223 -4.96 3.80 6.72
C VAL A 223 -5.99 4.45 5.80
N TYR A 224 -6.66 3.62 4.98
CA TYR A 224 -7.87 3.92 4.24
C TYR A 224 -8.96 2.94 4.69
N ALA A 225 -9.83 3.38 5.60
CA ALA A 225 -10.91 2.58 6.18
C ALA A 225 -12.24 2.95 5.53
N PHE A 226 -12.74 2.10 4.62
CA PHE A 226 -14.09 2.26 4.08
C PHE A 226 -15.11 1.57 5.00
N ILE A 227 -16.17 2.28 5.34
CA ILE A 227 -17.23 1.86 6.24
C ILE A 227 -18.55 1.95 5.49
N ALA A 228 -19.17 0.80 5.25
CA ALA A 228 -20.50 0.71 4.65
C ALA A 228 -21.57 0.76 5.76
N PRO A 229 -22.76 1.33 5.48
CA PRO A 229 -23.88 1.40 6.43
C PRO A 229 -24.61 0.04 6.53
N LYS A 230 -23.87 -1.01 6.84
CA LYS A 230 -24.35 -2.40 6.97
C LYS A 230 -23.98 -2.93 8.34
N LEU A 231 -24.77 -3.86 8.87
CA LEU A 231 -24.50 -4.59 10.10
C LEU A 231 -24.67 -6.07 9.81
N ILE A 232 -23.72 -6.92 10.20
CA ILE A 232 -23.80 -8.38 9.93
C ILE A 232 -23.58 -9.25 11.17
N GLY A 233 -23.03 -8.69 12.26
CA GLY A 233 -22.78 -9.41 13.50
C GLY A 233 -21.80 -10.58 13.33
N GLY A 234 -21.98 -11.60 14.16
CA GLY A 234 -21.19 -12.83 14.13
C GLY A 234 -19.89 -12.74 14.94
N SER A 235 -19.77 -13.61 15.95
CA SER A 235 -18.52 -13.82 16.70
C SER A 235 -17.39 -14.27 15.78
N ASP A 236 -17.71 -15.15 14.82
CA ASP A 236 -16.75 -15.73 13.88
C ASP A 236 -16.60 -14.93 12.59
N ALA A 237 -17.35 -13.81 12.45
CA ALA A 237 -17.20 -12.91 11.31
C ALA A 237 -15.87 -12.15 11.39
N LEU A 238 -15.21 -12.01 10.24
CA LEU A 238 -13.85 -11.50 10.17
C LEU A 238 -13.79 -9.99 10.42
N SER A 239 -12.87 -9.55 11.27
CA SER A 239 -12.55 -8.14 11.49
C SER A 239 -11.43 -7.65 10.55
N PRO A 240 -11.31 -6.34 10.27
CA PRO A 240 -10.30 -5.80 9.35
C PRO A 240 -8.85 -6.02 9.77
N ILE A 241 -8.61 -6.01 11.08
CA ILE A 241 -7.31 -6.23 11.72
C ILE A 241 -7.44 -7.51 12.55
N GLY A 242 -6.66 -8.51 12.21
CA GLY A 242 -6.64 -9.81 12.89
C GLY A 242 -5.30 -10.10 13.56
N GLY A 243 -5.09 -11.37 13.91
CA GLY A 243 -3.94 -11.78 14.70
C GLY A 243 -4.15 -11.56 16.20
N LYS A 244 -3.07 -11.63 16.98
CA LYS A 244 -3.13 -11.48 18.45
C LYS A 244 -3.53 -10.06 18.90
N GLY A 245 -3.22 -9.04 18.10
CA GLY A 245 -3.45 -7.65 18.44
C GLY A 245 -2.50 -7.12 19.53
N PHE A 246 -2.86 -5.97 20.10
CA PHE A 246 -2.18 -5.37 21.25
C PHE A 246 -2.97 -5.71 22.51
N GLU A 247 -2.27 -6.04 23.60
CA GLU A 247 -2.91 -6.47 24.86
C GLU A 247 -3.59 -5.32 25.60
N LEU A 248 -3.03 -4.12 25.52
CA LEU A 248 -3.48 -2.96 26.28
C LEU A 248 -3.87 -1.80 25.36
N MET A 249 -4.92 -1.06 25.73
CA MET A 249 -5.41 0.10 24.95
C MET A 249 -4.37 1.21 24.78
N LYS A 250 -3.46 1.37 25.74
CA LYS A 250 -2.36 2.35 25.64
C LYS A 250 -1.37 2.02 24.51
N ASP A 251 -1.32 0.74 24.09
CA ASP A 251 -0.45 0.26 23.02
C ASP A 251 -1.16 0.25 21.66
N ALA A 252 -2.44 0.64 21.63
CA ALA A 252 -3.23 0.72 20.40
C ALA A 252 -2.63 1.75 19.43
N VAL A 253 -2.67 1.42 18.15
CA VAL A 253 -2.17 2.29 17.09
C VAL A 253 -3.09 3.50 16.95
N LEU A 254 -2.55 4.69 17.20
CA LEU A 254 -3.26 5.95 17.00
C LEU A 254 -3.10 6.43 15.56
N LEU A 255 -4.20 6.88 14.97
CA LEU A 255 -4.16 7.64 13.72
C LEU A 255 -4.02 9.13 14.05
N ALA A 256 -3.27 9.86 13.24
CA ALA A 256 -3.15 11.31 13.24
C ALA A 256 -3.68 11.88 11.92
N ASP A 257 -3.98 13.18 11.91
CA ASP A 257 -4.46 13.95 10.75
C ASP A 257 -5.62 13.23 10.02
N GLN A 258 -6.65 12.83 10.77
CA GLN A 258 -7.72 12.04 10.17
C GLN A 258 -8.60 12.91 9.27
N GLU A 259 -9.01 12.33 8.14
CA GLU A 259 -9.96 12.94 7.23
C GLU A 259 -11.13 11.98 7.01
N VAL A 260 -12.34 12.54 6.97
CA VAL A 260 -13.57 11.80 6.73
C VAL A 260 -14.17 12.29 5.43
N THR A 261 -14.35 11.37 4.48
CA THR A 261 -14.95 11.64 3.17
C THR A 261 -16.13 10.72 2.94
N ARG A 262 -17.24 11.22 2.39
CA ARG A 262 -18.38 10.38 1.99
C ARG A 262 -18.24 9.93 0.54
N PHE A 263 -18.58 8.67 0.29
CA PHE A 263 -18.72 8.08 -1.04
C PHE A 263 -20.14 7.53 -1.15
N GLY A 264 -21.09 8.37 -1.55
CA GLY A 264 -22.51 8.06 -1.43
C GLY A 264 -22.87 7.77 0.04
N GLU A 265 -23.33 6.55 0.31
CA GLU A 265 -23.71 6.11 1.66
C GLU A 265 -22.53 5.56 2.49
N ASP A 266 -21.40 5.24 1.83
CA ASP A 266 -20.20 4.78 2.52
C ASP A 266 -19.41 5.97 3.07
N VAL A 267 -18.63 5.72 4.13
CA VAL A 267 -17.67 6.67 4.69
C VAL A 267 -16.26 6.13 4.51
N LEU A 268 -15.35 6.97 4.04
CA LEU A 268 -13.91 6.72 4.07
C LEU A 268 -13.30 7.55 5.21
N ILE A 269 -12.67 6.86 6.16
CA ILE A 269 -11.77 7.48 7.13
C ILE A 269 -10.34 7.23 6.68
N THR A 270 -9.56 8.30 6.50
CA THR A 270 -8.12 8.20 6.28
C THR A 270 -7.36 8.79 7.45
N GLY A 271 -6.13 8.33 7.67
CA GLY A 271 -5.26 8.89 8.69
C GLY A 271 -3.87 8.26 8.65
N TYR A 272 -2.91 8.92 9.30
CA TYR A 272 -1.52 8.49 9.36
C TYR A 272 -1.24 7.76 10.67
N ILE A 273 -0.49 6.67 10.62
CA ILE A 273 -0.10 5.94 11.82
C ILE A 273 0.93 6.78 12.59
N LYS A 274 0.59 7.12 13.84
CA LYS A 274 1.49 7.83 14.74
C LYS A 274 2.61 6.89 15.15
N LYS A 275 3.87 7.31 14.91
CA LYS A 275 5.07 6.58 15.32
C LYS A 275 5.46 6.90 16.75
#